data_AF-A0A7V1FZ18-F1
#
_entry.id   AF-A0A7V1FZ18-F1
#
_cell.length_a   1.000
_cell.length_b   1.000
_cell.length_c   1.000
_cell.angle_alpha   90.00
_cell.angle_beta   90.00
_cell.angle_gamma   90.00
#
_symmetry.space_group_name_H-M   'P 1'
#
loop_
_entity.id
_entity.type
_entity.pdbx_description
1 polymer ?
#
loop_
_entity_poly.entity_id
_entity_poly.type
_entity_poly.pdbx_seq_one_letter_code
_entity_poly.pdbx_strand_id
1 'polypeptide(L)'
;ATMDAVVGQPDGSSKLRLSCHDGSFGYLAGGDADFGTDLTGTHPISFVYDSALLDLDDGLKDPSEQSTLGGTIAEDLLDPDSKVQCSSCHDIHTSGIGSRFLRGKDYFHGEGGGDLCRMCHIK
;
A
#
# COMPACT_ATOMS: atom_id res chain seq x y z
N ALA A 1 -0.42 17.80 -0.98
CA ALA A 1 -1.71 17.28 -1.44
C ALA A 1 -2.44 16.74 -0.22
N THR A 2 -3.72 17.06 -0.06
CA THR A 2 -4.62 16.35 0.85
C THR A 2 -5.09 15.08 0.14
N MET A 3 -5.30 14.01 0.87
CA MET A 3 -5.83 12.77 0.32
C MET A 3 -7.33 12.91 0.05
N ASP A 4 -7.78 12.55 -1.16
CA ASP A 4 -9.21 12.59 -1.54
C ASP A 4 -9.97 11.32 -1.14
N ALA A 5 -9.25 10.23 -0.88
CA ALA A 5 -9.83 8.97 -0.39
C ALA A 5 -10.31 9.08 1.06
N VAL A 6 -11.44 8.42 1.37
CA VAL A 6 -11.91 8.25 2.74
C VAL A 6 -11.14 7.10 3.41
N VAL A 7 -10.19 7.45 4.27
CA VAL A 7 -9.39 6.47 5.01
C VAL A 7 -10.01 6.18 6.38
N GLY A 8 -10.31 4.91 6.61
CA GLY A 8 -10.80 4.41 7.89
C GLY A 8 -9.68 3.87 8.79
N GLN A 9 -10.08 3.21 9.87
CA GLN A 9 -9.17 2.39 10.65
C GLN A 9 -8.72 1.16 9.84
N PRO A 10 -7.50 0.64 10.07
CA PRO A 10 -7.02 -0.53 9.37
C PRO A 10 -7.96 -1.73 9.48
N ASP A 11 -8.26 -2.35 8.35
CA ASP A 11 -9.12 -3.51 8.20
C ASP A 11 -8.45 -4.62 7.38
N GLY A 12 -9.22 -5.67 7.06
CA GLY A 12 -8.79 -6.74 6.16
C GLY A 12 -7.44 -7.36 6.51
N SER A 13 -6.60 -7.52 5.49
CA SER A 13 -5.26 -8.11 5.62
C SER A 13 -4.28 -7.21 6.39
N SER A 14 -4.51 -5.89 6.40
CA SER A 14 -3.68 -4.94 7.12
C SER A 14 -3.77 -5.16 8.63
N LYS A 15 -4.96 -5.48 9.16
CA LYS A 15 -5.15 -5.76 10.59
C LYS A 15 -4.37 -6.98 11.06
N LEU A 16 -4.33 -8.05 10.26
CA LEU A 16 -3.52 -9.24 10.54
C LEU A 16 -2.02 -8.92 10.53
N ARG A 17 -1.56 -8.09 9.60
CA ARG A 17 -0.14 -7.67 9.56
C ARG A 17 0.21 -6.81 10.77
N LEU A 18 -0.67 -5.88 11.14
CA LEU A 18 -0.42 -4.94 12.22
C LEU A 18 -0.29 -5.62 13.58
N SER A 19 -1.00 -6.73 13.81
CA SER A 19 -0.87 -7.50 15.06
C SER A 19 0.55 -8.05 15.33
N CYS A 20 1.37 -8.19 14.29
CA CYS A 20 2.78 -8.54 14.42
C CYS A 20 3.68 -7.30 14.62
N HIS A 21 3.24 -6.13 14.18
CA HIS A 21 4.00 -4.87 14.26
C HIS A 21 3.70 -4.04 15.51
N ASP A 22 2.47 -4.08 16.02
CA ASP A 22 2.01 -3.35 17.20
C ASP A 22 2.49 -3.95 18.53
N GLY A 23 3.32 -5.00 18.46
CA GLY A 23 3.88 -5.68 19.63
C GLY A 23 2.90 -6.61 20.35
N SER A 24 1.67 -6.78 19.87
CA SER A 24 0.68 -7.70 20.46
C SER A 24 1.17 -9.16 20.42
N PHE A 25 1.94 -9.53 19.40
CA PHE A 25 2.60 -10.83 19.29
C PHE A 25 4.06 -10.78 19.74
N GLY A 26 4.27 -10.86 21.06
CA GLY A 26 5.59 -10.77 21.72
C GLY A 26 6.64 -11.84 21.37
N TYR A 27 6.39 -12.75 20.42
CA TYR A 27 7.37 -13.72 19.92
C TYR A 27 8.21 -13.15 18.76
N LEU A 28 7.72 -12.11 18.07
CA LEU A 28 8.48 -11.35 17.07
C LEU A 28 9.14 -10.15 17.76
N ALA A 29 10.11 -10.42 18.63
CA ALA A 29 10.90 -9.41 19.31
C ALA A 29 11.76 -8.64 18.29
N GLY A 30 11.15 -7.65 17.64
CA GLY A 30 11.75 -6.75 16.65
C GLY A 30 10.76 -5.73 16.09
N GLY A 31 9.65 -5.48 16.79
CA GLY A 31 8.67 -4.45 16.43
C GLY A 31 9.21 -3.05 16.73
N ASP A 32 10.16 -2.57 15.95
CA ASP A 32 10.71 -1.20 16.06
C ASP A 32 9.80 -0.13 15.44
N ALA A 33 8.65 -0.52 14.88
CA ALA A 33 7.69 0.37 14.25
C ALA A 33 6.36 0.36 15.00
N ASP A 34 6.28 1.17 16.06
CA ASP A 34 4.99 1.61 16.61
C ASP A 34 4.32 2.51 15.56
N PHE A 35 3.38 1.93 14.82
CA PHE A 35 2.57 2.65 13.82
C PHE A 35 1.51 3.56 14.47
N GLY A 36 1.43 3.60 15.80
CA GLY A 36 0.39 4.30 16.52
C GLY A 36 -0.99 3.71 16.23
N THR A 37 -2.03 4.49 16.52
CA THR A 37 -3.44 4.13 16.29
C THR A 37 -4.04 4.80 15.06
N ASP A 38 -3.26 5.65 14.39
CA ASP A 38 -3.70 6.43 13.24
C ASP A 38 -2.60 6.47 12.16
N LEU A 39 -2.89 5.80 11.04
CA LEU A 39 -1.99 5.68 9.89
C LEU A 39 -2.35 6.66 8.75
N THR A 40 -3.44 7.42 8.89
CA THR A 40 -4.04 8.22 7.81
C THR A 40 -3.08 9.28 7.23
N GLY A 41 -2.13 9.77 8.03
CA GLY A 41 -1.17 10.80 7.62
C GLY A 41 0.14 10.29 7.01
N THR A 42 0.45 8.99 7.07
CA THR A 42 1.76 8.47 6.60
C THR A 42 1.68 7.18 5.79
N HIS A 43 0.76 6.27 6.12
CA HIS A 43 0.60 4.97 5.46
C HIS A 43 -0.89 4.73 5.22
N PRO A 44 -1.49 5.45 4.26
CA PRO A 44 -2.89 5.32 3.94
C PRO A 44 -3.17 3.92 3.39
N ILE A 45 -3.97 3.16 4.14
CA ILE A 45 -4.40 1.79 3.83
C ILE A 45 -5.86 1.65 4.25
N SER A 46 -6.52 0.59 3.82
CA SER A 46 -7.91 0.29 4.12
C SER A 46 -8.90 1.32 3.55
N PHE A 47 -8.58 1.87 2.38
CA PHE A 47 -9.49 2.70 1.58
C PHE A 47 -9.72 2.05 0.21
N VAL A 48 -10.88 2.30 -0.39
CA VAL A 48 -11.24 1.78 -1.71
C VAL A 48 -10.49 2.55 -2.79
N TYR A 49 -9.84 1.82 -3.69
CA TYR A 49 -9.20 2.34 -4.89
C TYR A 49 -9.98 1.84 -6.10
N ASP A 50 -10.86 2.68 -6.62
CA ASP A 50 -11.74 2.37 -7.74
C ASP A 50 -11.80 3.53 -8.73
N SER A 51 -12.46 3.33 -9.87
CA SER A 51 -12.63 4.38 -10.89
C SER A 51 -13.44 5.59 -10.38
N ALA A 52 -14.19 5.48 -9.29
CA ALA A 52 -14.90 6.63 -8.70
C ALA A 52 -13.95 7.53 -7.89
N LEU A 53 -12.90 6.97 -7.29
CA LEU A 53 -11.82 7.75 -6.68
C LEU A 53 -11.04 8.56 -7.73
N LEU A 54 -10.90 8.04 -8.95
CA LEU A 54 -10.25 8.75 -10.05
C LEU A 54 -11.00 10.02 -10.48
N ASP A 55 -12.32 10.05 -10.34
CA ASP A 55 -13.12 11.25 -10.60
C ASP A 55 -12.83 12.37 -9.57
N LEU A 56 -12.28 12.00 -8.41
CA LEU A 56 -11.90 12.92 -7.33
C LEU A 56 -10.40 13.28 -7.39
N ASP A 57 -9.55 12.34 -7.81
CA ASP A 57 -8.10 12.51 -7.94
C ASP A 57 -7.63 12.08 -9.34
N ASP A 58 -7.44 13.07 -10.22
CA ASP A 58 -6.96 12.88 -11.59
C ASP A 58 -5.47 12.50 -11.69
N GLY A 59 -4.80 12.36 -10.53
CA GLY A 59 -3.43 11.88 -10.41
C GLY A 59 -3.31 10.35 -10.34
N LEU A 60 -4.42 9.62 -10.34
CA LEU A 60 -4.48 8.16 -10.20
C LEU A 60 -4.72 7.43 -11.52
N LYS A 61 -4.16 6.22 -11.64
CA LYS A 61 -4.37 5.29 -12.75
C LYS A 61 -5.60 4.43 -12.52
N ASP A 62 -6.28 4.03 -13.59
CA ASP A 62 -7.49 3.20 -13.44
C ASP A 62 -7.11 1.79 -12.93
N PRO A 63 -7.87 1.17 -12.02
CA PRO A 63 -7.55 -0.17 -11.51
C PRO A 63 -7.40 -1.24 -12.60
N SER A 64 -8.01 -1.05 -13.76
CA SER A 64 -7.88 -1.95 -14.91
C SER A 64 -6.60 -1.76 -15.73
N GLU A 65 -5.81 -0.71 -15.45
CA GLU A 65 -4.50 -0.51 -16.08
C GLU A 65 -3.48 -1.54 -15.60
N GLN A 66 -2.49 -1.82 -16.44
CA GLN A 66 -1.39 -2.74 -16.10
C GLN A 66 -0.57 -2.21 -14.93
N SER A 67 -0.35 -3.08 -13.95
CA SER A 67 0.67 -2.88 -12.93
C SER A 67 2.05 -3.22 -13.51
N THR A 68 3.13 -2.95 -12.76
CA THR A 68 4.47 -3.38 -13.15
C THR A 68 4.78 -4.83 -12.76
N LEU A 69 3.82 -5.56 -12.18
CA LEU A 69 3.95 -6.94 -11.70
C LEU A 69 3.38 -7.98 -12.68
N GLY A 70 2.79 -7.54 -13.80
CA GLY A 70 2.40 -8.38 -14.93
C GLY A 70 0.90 -8.61 -15.09
N GLY A 71 0.08 -8.24 -14.10
CA GLY A 71 -1.37 -8.14 -14.19
C GLY A 71 -1.85 -6.68 -14.18
N THR A 72 -3.10 -6.47 -13.82
CA THR A 72 -3.69 -5.14 -13.59
C THR A 72 -3.44 -4.65 -12.16
N ILE A 73 -3.61 -3.35 -11.91
CA ILE A 73 -3.57 -2.78 -10.56
C ILE A 73 -4.57 -3.49 -9.64
N ALA A 74 -5.79 -3.75 -10.14
CA ALA A 74 -6.83 -4.45 -9.40
C ALA A 74 -6.42 -5.87 -9.01
N GLU A 75 -5.78 -6.61 -9.92
CA GLU A 75 -5.36 -8.00 -9.67
C GLU A 75 -4.14 -8.09 -8.76
N ASP A 76 -3.18 -7.19 -8.95
CA ASP A 76 -1.86 -7.32 -8.34
C ASP A 76 -1.75 -6.58 -7.00
N LEU A 77 -2.46 -5.46 -6.86
CA LEU A 77 -2.24 -4.52 -5.76
C LEU A 77 -3.45 -4.40 -4.83
N LEU A 78 -4.68 -4.64 -5.29
CA LEU A 78 -5.86 -4.46 -4.46
C LEU A 78 -6.29 -5.77 -3.80
N ASP A 79 -6.98 -5.67 -2.66
CA ASP A 79 -7.65 -6.81 -2.06
C ASP A 79 -8.99 -7.13 -2.76
N PRO A 80 -9.68 -8.22 -2.41
CA PRO A 80 -10.97 -8.57 -3.02
C PRO A 80 -12.09 -7.53 -2.86
N ASP A 81 -11.95 -6.59 -1.91
CA ASP A 81 -12.88 -5.48 -1.69
C ASP A 81 -12.43 -4.20 -2.41
N SER A 82 -11.48 -4.32 -3.35
CA SER A 82 -10.87 -3.21 -4.10
C SER A 82 -10.17 -2.18 -3.21
N LYS A 83 -9.63 -2.61 -2.06
CA LYS A 83 -8.93 -1.71 -1.15
C LYS A 83 -7.42 -1.79 -1.31
N VAL A 84 -6.78 -0.65 -1.11
CA VAL A 84 -5.34 -0.59 -0.85
C VAL A 84 -5.10 -1.11 0.57
N GLN A 85 -4.23 -2.08 0.71
CA GLN A 85 -3.85 -2.69 1.99
C GLN A 85 -2.33 -2.68 2.13
N CYS A 86 -1.78 -3.06 3.29
CA CYS A 86 -0.34 -3.23 3.43
C CYS A 86 0.23 -4.19 2.37
N SER A 87 -0.57 -5.16 1.89
CA SER A 87 -0.19 -6.10 0.83
C SER A 87 -0.01 -5.48 -0.54
N SER A 88 -0.61 -4.32 -0.79
CA SER A 88 -0.44 -3.56 -2.03
C SER A 88 1.01 -3.10 -2.19
N CYS A 89 1.66 -2.73 -1.08
CA CYS A 89 3.04 -2.24 -1.09
C CYS A 89 4.04 -3.31 -0.67
N HIS A 90 3.68 -4.20 0.27
CA HIS A 90 4.59 -5.18 0.85
C HIS A 90 4.19 -6.63 0.55
N ASP A 91 5.17 -7.43 0.16
CA ASP A 91 5.06 -8.88 0.06
C ASP A 91 6.07 -9.57 0.98
N ILE A 92 5.58 -10.06 2.13
CA ILE A 92 6.39 -10.73 3.14
C ILE A 92 6.74 -12.18 2.79
N HIS A 93 6.08 -12.75 1.78
CA HIS A 93 6.32 -14.13 1.37
C HIS A 93 7.41 -14.24 0.29
N THR A 94 7.85 -13.11 -0.24
CA THR A 94 8.97 -13.01 -1.15
C THR A 94 10.02 -12.04 -0.58
N SER A 95 11.19 -11.94 -1.20
CA SER A 95 12.19 -10.96 -0.78
C SER A 95 11.80 -9.50 -1.10
N GLY A 96 10.64 -9.27 -1.73
CA GLY A 96 10.32 -8.01 -2.38
C GLY A 96 11.21 -7.73 -3.60
N ILE A 97 10.82 -6.73 -4.39
CA ILE A 97 11.65 -6.11 -5.43
C ILE A 97 12.54 -5.00 -4.81
N GLY A 98 12.04 -4.30 -3.79
CA GLY A 98 12.74 -3.25 -3.05
C GLY A 98 13.19 -3.68 -1.65
N SER A 99 13.85 -2.77 -0.93
CA SER A 99 14.17 -2.99 0.50
C SER A 99 12.89 -3.15 1.33
N ARG A 100 12.96 -3.83 2.49
CA ARG A 100 11.83 -3.98 3.43
C ARG A 100 10.59 -4.67 2.83
N PHE A 101 10.81 -5.71 2.04
CA PHE A 101 9.74 -6.52 1.44
C PHE A 101 8.81 -5.75 0.50
N LEU A 102 9.27 -4.64 -0.08
CA LEU A 102 8.46 -3.83 -0.98
C LEU A 102 8.28 -4.51 -2.33
N ARG A 103 7.07 -4.42 -2.90
CA ARG A 103 6.73 -4.93 -4.23
C ARG A 103 7.31 -4.08 -5.37
N GLY A 104 7.86 -2.91 -5.08
CA GLY A 104 8.56 -2.06 -6.04
C GLY A 104 9.74 -1.36 -5.39
N LYS A 105 10.55 -0.68 -6.22
CA LYS A 105 11.61 0.19 -5.71
C LYS A 105 10.98 1.49 -5.22
N ASP A 106 11.11 1.73 -3.92
CA ASP A 106 10.76 3.00 -3.32
C ASP A 106 12.05 3.70 -2.89
N TYR A 107 12.61 4.50 -3.78
CA TYR A 107 13.65 5.45 -3.42
C TYR A 107 13.17 6.85 -3.80
N PHE A 108 12.28 7.41 -2.98
CA PHE A 108 12.19 8.87 -2.88
C PHE A 108 13.63 9.41 -2.85
N HIS A 109 14.01 10.17 -3.90
CA HIS A 109 15.31 10.83 -4.10
C HIS A 109 16.44 10.07 -4.85
N GLY A 110 16.15 9.28 -5.90
CA GLY A 110 17.19 8.79 -6.83
C GLY A 110 16.66 8.39 -8.22
N GLU A 111 17.56 8.08 -9.18
CA GLU A 111 17.15 7.47 -10.47
C GLU A 111 16.53 6.08 -10.21
N GLY A 112 15.28 5.88 -10.66
CA GLY A 112 14.46 4.69 -10.34
C GLY A 112 13.60 4.80 -9.07
N GLY A 113 13.53 6.00 -8.49
CA GLY A 113 12.68 6.32 -7.35
C GLY A 113 11.20 6.42 -7.69
N GLY A 114 10.34 5.85 -6.85
CA GLY A 114 8.89 5.95 -6.96
C GLY A 114 8.25 4.96 -7.93
N ASP A 115 8.96 3.90 -8.34
CA ASP A 115 8.38 2.84 -9.21
C ASP A 115 7.14 2.22 -8.56
N LEU A 116 7.17 2.02 -7.24
CA LEU A 116 6.01 1.55 -6.48
C LEU A 116 4.84 2.53 -6.56
N CYS A 117 5.10 3.81 -6.29
CA CYS A 117 4.07 4.85 -6.33
C CYS A 117 3.46 4.97 -7.73
N ARG A 118 4.31 4.90 -8.76
CA ARG A 118 3.91 4.96 -10.18
C ARG A 118 3.16 3.73 -10.66
N MET A 119 3.01 2.68 -9.86
CA MET A 119 2.07 1.62 -10.19
C MET A 119 0.63 2.14 -10.14
N CYS A 120 0.33 3.07 -9.24
CA CYS A 120 -1.02 3.65 -9.08
C CYS A 120 -1.10 5.15 -9.44
N HIS A 121 0.01 5.88 -9.39
CA HIS A 121 0.04 7.31 -9.70
C HIS A 121 0.55 7.60 -11.12
N ILE A 122 -0.02 8.64 -11.75
CA ILE A 122 0.37 9.11 -13.08
C ILE A 122 1.67 9.93 -13.04
N LYS A 123 2.05 10.53 -11.89
CA LYS A 123 3.27 11.34 -11.72
C LYS A 123 3.98 11.02 -10.41
#